data_AF-A0A386UQS7-F1
#
_entry.id   AF-A0A386UQS7-F1
#
_cell.length_a   1.000
_cell.length_b   1.000
_cell.length_c   1.000
_cell.angle_alpha   90.00
_cell.angle_beta   90.00
_cell.angle_gamma   90.00
#
_symmetry.space_group_name_H-M   'P 1'
#
loop_
_entity.id
_entity.type
_entity.pdbx_description
1 polymer ?
#
loop_
_entity_poly.entity_id
_entity_poly.type
_entity_poly.pdbx_seq_one_letter_code
_entity_poly.pdbx_strand_id
1 'polypeptide(L)'
;MTAMQSNIEDMAVPFTPEGPQPLLREIPAGEAYPVHALGPLQAAVEAVQAMTLAPVAIPAQSALAVASLAVQGFADVETLGGPRPLSLYALTIARSGERKSACDAPLMSGLRAFERERHEAQSGEVKRWRDRHELWRAQRESIVASVKGKAGKSGRRRRKRRRTLRRWARNPPRRPTLTAP
;
A
#
# COMPACT_ATOMS: atom_id res chain seq x y z
N MET A 1 54.83 62.95 18.27
CA MET A 1 53.39 63.26 18.08
C MET A 1 53.09 63.36 16.60
N THR A 2 52.71 62.26 15.95
CA THR A 2 51.99 62.31 14.65
C THR A 2 51.14 61.05 14.56
N ALA A 3 49.84 61.25 14.35
CA ALA A 3 48.81 60.23 14.39
C ALA A 3 48.84 59.34 13.14
N MET A 4 48.82 58.02 13.33
CA MET A 4 48.38 57.08 12.29
C MET A 4 46.85 57.00 12.37
N GLN A 5 46.19 57.93 11.68
CA GLN A 5 44.84 57.70 11.18
C GLN A 5 44.99 56.75 9.99
N SER A 6 44.88 55.44 10.23
CA SER A 6 44.78 54.45 9.16
C SER A 6 43.35 54.49 8.61
N ASN A 7 43.23 54.95 7.36
CA ASN A 7 42.02 55.07 6.57
C ASN A 7 41.21 53.78 6.54
N ILE A 8 39.93 53.88 6.91
CA ILE A 8 38.91 52.82 6.77
C ILE A 8 38.38 52.75 5.31
N GLU A 9 38.85 53.64 4.42
CA GLU A 9 38.28 53.84 3.08
C GLU A 9 38.60 52.72 2.06
N ASP A 10 39.57 51.84 2.33
CA ASP A 10 40.08 50.86 1.33
C ASP A 10 39.41 49.47 1.34
N MET A 11 38.33 49.26 2.08
CA MET A 11 37.58 47.98 2.06
C MET A 11 36.17 48.07 1.45
N ALA A 12 35.92 49.08 0.61
CA ALA A 12 34.69 49.12 -0.18
C ALA A 12 34.75 48.07 -1.30
N VAL A 13 34.22 46.87 -1.04
CA VAL A 13 33.98 45.87 -2.10
C VAL A 13 33.02 46.50 -3.12
N PRO A 14 33.43 46.68 -4.39
CA PRO A 14 32.59 47.31 -5.39
C PRO A 14 31.32 46.48 -5.57
N PHE A 15 30.16 47.12 -5.37
CA PHE A 15 28.86 46.50 -5.59
C PHE A 15 28.74 46.10 -7.06
N THR A 16 28.76 44.80 -7.31
CA THR A 16 28.50 44.23 -8.63
C THR A 16 27.01 43.94 -8.71
N PRO A 17 26.23 44.61 -9.57
CA PRO A 17 24.80 44.35 -9.68
C PRO A 17 24.60 42.93 -10.21
N GLU A 18 24.15 42.01 -9.34
CA GLU A 18 23.72 40.69 -9.76
C GLU A 18 22.49 40.82 -10.65
N GLY A 19 22.49 40.11 -11.79
CA GLY A 19 21.34 40.05 -12.69
C GLY A 19 20.11 39.42 -12.00
N PRO A 20 18.92 39.51 -12.63
CA PRO A 20 17.71 38.93 -12.05
C PRO A 20 17.91 37.45 -11.75
N GLN A 21 17.83 37.09 -10.47
CA GLN A 21 18.01 35.71 -10.05
C GLN A 21 16.85 34.86 -10.60
N PRO A 22 17.11 33.78 -11.34
CA PRO A 22 16.06 32.95 -11.92
C PRO A 22 15.08 32.45 -10.84
N LEU A 23 13.78 32.56 -11.11
CA LEU A 23 12.71 32.03 -10.24
C LEU A 23 12.83 30.51 -10.03
N LEU A 24 13.40 29.81 -11.02
CA LEU A 24 13.71 28.39 -10.94
C LEU A 24 15.23 28.22 -10.85
N ARG A 25 15.70 27.63 -9.75
CA ARG A 25 17.08 27.15 -9.66
C ARG A 25 17.25 25.98 -10.62
N GLU A 26 18.36 25.96 -11.36
CA GLU A 26 18.77 24.76 -12.09
C GLU A 26 18.96 23.62 -11.08
N ILE A 27 18.26 22.51 -11.32
CA ILE A 27 18.40 21.32 -10.49
C ILE A 27 19.61 20.55 -11.03
N PRO A 28 20.69 20.40 -10.26
CA PRO A 28 21.83 19.61 -10.71
C PRO A 28 21.40 18.17 -10.95
N ALA A 29 22.02 17.52 -11.94
CA ALA A 29 21.79 16.10 -12.18
C ALA A 29 22.16 15.30 -10.93
N GLY A 30 21.25 14.44 -10.48
CA GLY A 30 21.50 13.54 -9.36
C GLY A 30 22.56 12.48 -9.70
N GLU A 31 23.17 11.90 -8.66
CA GLU A 31 24.06 10.76 -8.82
C GLU A 31 23.34 9.56 -9.45
N ALA A 32 24.12 8.68 -10.07
CA ALA A 32 23.59 7.45 -10.65
C ALA A 32 22.93 6.58 -9.58
N TYR A 33 21.83 5.92 -9.93
CA TYR A 33 21.14 5.02 -9.01
C TYR A 33 22.06 3.87 -8.58
N PRO A 34 22.22 3.58 -7.27
CA PRO A 34 23.17 2.61 -6.77
C PRO A 34 22.64 1.17 -6.93
N VAL A 35 22.68 0.64 -8.15
CA VAL A 35 22.15 -0.70 -8.49
C VAL A 35 22.80 -1.81 -7.66
N HIS A 36 24.10 -1.68 -7.37
CA HIS A 36 24.86 -2.63 -6.55
C HIS A 36 24.37 -2.71 -5.08
N ALA A 37 23.69 -1.68 -4.59
CA ALA A 37 23.15 -1.64 -3.22
C ALA A 37 21.83 -2.42 -3.08
N LEU A 38 21.26 -2.92 -4.18
CA LEU A 38 20.02 -3.70 -4.16
C LEU A 38 20.21 -5.12 -3.62
N GLY A 39 21.45 -5.56 -3.42
CA GLY A 39 21.76 -6.88 -2.89
C GLY A 39 21.12 -8.00 -3.73
N PRO A 40 20.34 -8.92 -3.13
CA PRO A 40 19.73 -10.04 -3.85
C PRO A 40 18.79 -9.63 -5.01
N LEU A 41 18.27 -8.40 -5.00
CA LEU A 41 17.34 -7.92 -6.03
C LEU A 41 18.06 -7.42 -7.29
N GLN A 42 19.38 -7.21 -7.24
CA GLN A 42 20.16 -6.61 -8.32
C GLN A 42 19.97 -7.34 -9.66
N ALA A 43 20.20 -8.66 -9.68
CA ALA A 43 20.13 -9.45 -10.92
C ALA A 43 18.74 -9.42 -11.57
N ALA A 44 17.67 -9.44 -10.76
CA ALA A 44 16.30 -9.34 -11.26
C ALA A 44 16.02 -7.96 -11.86
N VAL A 45 16.51 -6.90 -11.22
CA VAL A 45 16.36 -5.52 -11.69
C VAL A 45 17.11 -5.30 -12.99
N GLU A 46 18.36 -5.74 -13.08
CA GLU A 46 19.18 -5.66 -14.31
C GLU A 46 18.55 -6.44 -15.46
N ALA A 47 18.00 -7.63 -15.20
CA ALA A 47 17.28 -8.40 -16.21
C ALA A 47 16.06 -7.64 -16.76
N VAL A 48 15.23 -7.07 -15.87
CA VAL A 48 14.05 -6.28 -16.27
C VAL A 48 14.47 -4.98 -16.97
N GLN A 49 15.54 -4.34 -16.52
CA GLN A 49 16.11 -3.17 -17.17
C GLN A 49 16.55 -3.52 -18.60
N ALA A 50 17.28 -4.61 -18.79
CA ALA A 50 17.72 -5.06 -20.12
C ALA A 50 16.54 -5.38 -21.05
N MET A 51 15.45 -5.92 -20.52
CA MET A 51 14.23 -6.22 -21.28
C MET A 51 13.43 -4.96 -21.67
N THR A 52 13.33 -3.98 -20.77
CA THR A 52 12.45 -2.81 -20.94
C THR A 52 13.16 -1.58 -21.47
N LEU A 53 14.49 -1.56 -21.36
CA LEU A 53 15.36 -0.40 -21.63
C LEU A 53 14.98 0.85 -20.83
N ALA A 54 14.27 0.68 -19.71
CA ALA A 54 13.90 1.77 -18.82
C ALA A 54 15.11 2.22 -17.97
N PRO A 55 15.12 3.47 -17.45
CA PRO A 55 16.06 3.88 -16.41
C PRO A 55 16.02 2.92 -15.23
N VAL A 56 17.18 2.42 -14.78
CA VAL A 56 17.28 1.32 -13.78
C VAL A 56 16.54 1.59 -12.46
N ALA A 57 16.38 2.87 -12.10
CA ALA A 57 15.62 3.27 -10.92
C ALA A 57 14.14 2.82 -10.96
N ILE A 58 13.54 2.71 -12.15
CA ILE A 58 12.14 2.29 -12.32
C ILE A 58 11.95 0.80 -11.94
N PRO A 59 12.63 -0.18 -12.57
CA PRO A 59 12.54 -1.57 -12.15
C PRO A 59 13.08 -1.79 -10.72
N ALA A 60 14.09 -1.02 -10.28
CA ALA A 60 14.59 -1.10 -8.91
C ALA A 60 13.52 -0.74 -7.87
N GLN A 61 12.80 0.38 -8.08
CA GLN A 61 11.69 0.75 -7.21
C GLN A 61 10.64 -0.36 -7.18
N SER A 62 10.26 -0.88 -8.35
CA SER A 62 9.26 -1.94 -8.45
C SER A 62 9.66 -3.19 -7.66
N ALA A 63 10.90 -3.62 -7.80
CA ALA A 63 11.44 -4.78 -7.09
C ALA A 63 11.39 -4.59 -5.56
N LEU A 64 11.75 -3.39 -5.07
CA LEU A 64 11.67 -3.05 -3.64
C LEU A 64 10.22 -3.08 -3.13
N ALA A 65 9.26 -2.58 -3.92
CA ALA A 65 7.85 -2.61 -3.57
C ALA A 65 7.30 -4.05 -3.50
N VAL A 66 7.66 -4.90 -4.47
CA VAL A 66 7.28 -6.32 -4.46
C VAL A 66 7.90 -7.05 -3.27
N ALA A 67 9.19 -6.83 -3.02
CA ALA A 67 9.89 -7.45 -1.91
C ALA A 67 9.25 -7.05 -0.56
N SER A 68 9.03 -5.76 -0.34
CA SER A 68 8.34 -5.24 0.85
C SER A 68 6.97 -5.89 1.02
N LEU A 69 6.16 -5.97 -0.04
CA LEU A 69 4.84 -6.59 0.01
C LEU A 69 4.90 -8.07 0.37
N ALA A 70 5.92 -8.79 -0.13
CA ALA A 70 6.13 -10.20 0.17
C ALA A 70 6.57 -10.45 1.62
N VAL A 71 7.39 -9.57 2.22
CA VAL A 71 8.03 -9.83 3.52
C VAL A 71 7.42 -9.08 4.71
N GLN A 72 6.63 -8.03 4.48
CA GLN A 72 6.10 -7.16 5.55
C GLN A 72 5.20 -7.86 6.57
N GLY A 73 4.63 -9.02 6.22
CA GLY A 73 3.82 -9.82 7.15
C GLY A 73 4.66 -10.73 8.07
N PHE A 74 5.96 -10.85 7.82
CA PHE A 74 6.82 -11.86 8.46
C PHE A 74 7.83 -11.27 9.43
N ALA A 75 8.29 -10.05 9.20
CA ALA A 75 9.36 -9.46 10.00
C ALA A 75 9.31 -7.93 10.04
N ASP A 76 9.82 -7.41 11.15
CA ASP A 76 10.23 -6.02 11.34
C ASP A 76 11.77 -5.97 11.37
N VAL A 77 12.34 -4.80 11.09
CA VAL A 77 13.77 -4.54 11.20
C VAL A 77 14.09 -3.74 12.46
N GLU A 78 15.16 -4.10 13.14
CA GLU A 78 15.66 -3.34 14.29
C GLU A 78 16.43 -2.11 13.81
N THR A 79 16.04 -0.93 14.32
CA THR A 79 16.72 0.35 14.06
C THR A 79 17.18 0.96 15.36
N LEU A 80 18.00 2.02 15.31
CA LEU A 80 18.39 2.76 16.51
C LEU A 80 17.19 3.30 17.31
N GLY A 81 16.02 3.45 16.67
CA GLY A 81 14.77 3.88 17.30
C GLY A 81 13.79 2.74 17.59
N GLY A 82 14.26 1.49 17.64
CA GLY A 82 13.44 0.31 17.88
C GLY A 82 12.97 -0.40 16.59
N PRO A 83 12.04 -1.37 16.71
CA PRO A 83 11.54 -2.15 15.59
C PRO A 83 10.72 -1.27 14.62
N ARG A 84 10.94 -1.47 13.33
CA ARG A 84 10.24 -0.77 12.24
C ARG A 84 9.71 -1.76 11.21
N PRO A 85 8.49 -1.56 10.68
CA PRO A 85 7.93 -2.45 9.69
C PRO A 85 8.68 -2.38 8.36
N LEU A 86 8.70 -3.51 7.65
CA LEU A 86 9.25 -3.60 6.30
C LEU A 86 8.34 -3.00 5.21
N SER A 87 7.20 -2.41 5.59
CA SER A 87 6.24 -1.78 4.67
C SER A 87 6.82 -0.53 4.01
N LEU A 88 6.84 -0.51 2.68
CA LEU A 88 7.30 0.63 1.87
C LEU A 88 6.15 1.27 1.11
N TYR A 89 6.13 2.60 1.08
CA TYR A 89 5.30 3.40 0.18
C TYR A 89 6.16 3.91 -0.96
N ALA A 90 5.96 3.38 -2.16
CA ALA A 90 6.79 3.71 -3.31
C ALA A 90 6.02 4.56 -4.32
N LEU A 91 6.65 5.66 -4.77
CA LEU A 91 6.12 6.57 -5.78
C LEU A 91 7.15 6.72 -6.90
N THR A 92 6.80 6.29 -8.11
CA THR A 92 7.61 6.54 -9.31
C THR A 92 7.04 7.71 -10.11
N ILE A 93 7.83 8.78 -10.22
CA ILE A 93 7.57 9.89 -11.13
C ILE A 93 8.36 9.65 -12.40
N ALA A 94 7.67 9.38 -13.50
CA ALA A 94 8.29 9.24 -14.82
C ALA A 94 7.35 9.77 -15.91
N ARG A 95 7.92 10.20 -17.04
CA ARG A 95 7.16 10.66 -18.21
C ARG A 95 6.23 9.54 -18.74
N SER A 96 5.22 9.94 -19.51
CA SER A 96 4.41 8.97 -20.25
C SER A 96 5.30 8.21 -21.23
N GLY A 97 5.16 6.88 -21.30
CA GLY A 97 6.00 6.03 -22.15
C GLY A 97 7.29 5.48 -21.52
N GLU A 98 7.68 5.91 -20.31
CA GLU A 98 8.87 5.45 -19.56
C GLU A 98 8.76 4.01 -19.01
N ARG A 99 7.95 3.17 -19.64
CA ARG A 99 7.85 1.73 -19.39
C ARG A 99 7.58 1.31 -17.93
N LYS A 100 7.06 2.21 -17.07
CA LYS A 100 6.66 1.95 -15.67
C LYS A 100 5.90 0.61 -15.51
N SER A 101 4.75 0.48 -16.18
CA SER A 101 3.94 -0.74 -16.11
C SER A 101 4.61 -1.97 -16.72
N ALA A 102 5.51 -1.79 -17.69
CA ALA A 102 6.27 -2.88 -18.30
C ALA A 102 7.40 -3.38 -17.38
N CYS A 103 7.97 -2.51 -16.54
CA CYS A 103 8.91 -2.89 -15.49
C CYS A 103 8.18 -3.61 -14.34
N ASP A 104 6.98 -3.14 -13.96
CA ASP A 104 6.20 -3.71 -12.86
C ASP A 104 5.68 -5.12 -13.15
N ALA A 105 5.21 -5.37 -14.37
CA ALA A 105 4.55 -6.62 -14.74
C ALA A 105 5.39 -7.90 -14.46
N PRO A 106 6.65 -8.02 -14.89
CA PRO A 106 7.45 -9.23 -14.65
C PRO A 106 7.74 -9.44 -13.15
N LEU A 107 8.02 -8.37 -12.40
CA LEU A 107 8.34 -8.44 -10.98
C LEU A 107 7.12 -8.83 -10.14
N MET A 108 5.94 -8.31 -10.49
CA MET A 108 4.67 -8.64 -9.82
C MET A 108 4.12 -10.01 -10.19
N SER A 109 4.62 -10.65 -11.25
CA SER A 109 4.02 -11.87 -11.81
C SER A 109 3.87 -13.01 -10.80
N GLY A 110 4.91 -13.26 -10.00
CA GLY A 110 4.90 -14.29 -8.94
C GLY A 110 3.88 -13.99 -7.85
N LEU A 111 3.78 -12.73 -7.42
CA LEU A 111 2.79 -12.32 -6.43
C LEU A 111 1.37 -12.45 -6.98
N ARG A 112 1.13 -12.04 -8.23
CA ARG A 112 -0.19 -12.19 -8.88
C ARG A 112 -0.57 -13.67 -9.05
N ALA A 113 0.40 -14.55 -9.31
CA ALA A 113 0.16 -15.99 -9.36
C ALA A 113 -0.26 -16.54 -8.00
N PHE A 114 0.45 -16.16 -6.95
CA PHE A 114 0.11 -16.51 -5.57
C PHE A 114 -1.28 -15.99 -5.17
N GLU A 115 -1.60 -14.74 -5.47
CA GLU A 115 -2.92 -14.15 -5.21
C GLU A 115 -4.04 -14.94 -5.91
N ARG A 116 -3.82 -15.34 -7.18
CA ARG A 116 -4.80 -16.15 -7.93
C ARG A 116 -5.00 -17.52 -7.30
N GLU A 117 -3.93 -18.23 -6.98
CA GLU A 117 -4.00 -19.56 -6.34
C GLU A 117 -4.74 -19.49 -5.00
N ARG A 118 -4.42 -18.50 -4.16
CA ARG A 118 -5.12 -18.29 -2.88
C ARG A 118 -6.59 -17.94 -3.07
N HIS A 119 -6.91 -17.12 -4.07
CA HIS A 119 -8.29 -16.77 -4.39
C HIS A 119 -9.08 -17.99 -4.87
N GLU A 120 -8.51 -18.82 -5.75
CA GLU A 120 -9.13 -20.04 -6.25
C GLU A 120 -9.39 -21.03 -5.13
N ALA A 121 -8.40 -21.29 -4.27
CA ALA A 121 -8.54 -22.17 -3.10
C ALA A 121 -9.66 -21.71 -2.15
N GLN A 122 -9.84 -20.39 -1.97
CA GLN A 122 -10.84 -19.83 -1.06
C GLN A 122 -12.22 -19.62 -1.71
N SER A 123 -12.30 -19.57 -3.04
CA SER A 123 -13.52 -19.21 -3.79
C SER A 123 -14.73 -20.07 -3.38
N GLY A 124 -14.52 -21.36 -3.13
CA GLY A 124 -15.55 -22.29 -2.67
C GLY A 124 -16.10 -21.95 -1.29
N GLU A 125 -15.23 -21.61 -0.33
CA GLU A 125 -15.65 -21.22 1.02
C GLU A 125 -16.39 -19.88 1.03
N VAL A 126 -15.92 -18.91 0.23
CA VAL A 126 -16.58 -17.61 0.05
C VAL A 126 -17.97 -17.81 -0.52
N LYS A 127 -18.12 -18.67 -1.54
CA LYS A 127 -19.43 -19.00 -2.12
C LYS A 127 -20.35 -19.64 -1.07
N ARG A 128 -19.88 -20.67 -0.36
CA ARG A 128 -20.65 -21.33 0.72
C ARG A 128 -21.05 -20.37 1.84
N TRP A 129 -20.18 -19.42 2.17
CA TRP A 129 -20.51 -18.37 3.12
C TRP A 129 -21.60 -17.44 2.57
N ARG A 130 -21.48 -16.99 1.32
CA ARG A 130 -22.46 -16.11 0.66
C ARG A 130 -23.85 -16.75 0.65
N ASP A 131 -23.94 -18.01 0.22
CA ASP A 131 -25.20 -18.76 0.18
C ASP A 131 -25.83 -18.87 1.59
N ARG A 132 -25.03 -19.27 2.59
CA ARG A 132 -25.48 -19.34 3.99
C ARG A 132 -25.91 -17.99 4.53
N HIS A 133 -25.21 -16.93 4.16
CA HIS A 133 -25.48 -15.57 4.60
C HIS A 133 -26.77 -15.02 3.99
N GLU A 134 -27.03 -15.29 2.71
CA GLU A 134 -28.28 -14.93 2.05
C GLU A 134 -29.49 -15.65 2.67
N LEU A 135 -29.37 -16.96 2.91
CA LEU A 135 -30.41 -17.74 3.61
C LEU A 135 -30.67 -17.22 5.02
N TRP A 136 -29.60 -16.96 5.78
CA TRP A 136 -29.70 -16.39 7.13
C TRP A 136 -30.37 -15.01 7.11
N ARG A 137 -30.02 -14.15 6.15
CA ARG A 137 -30.61 -12.81 5.99
C ARG A 137 -32.11 -12.90 5.70
N ALA A 138 -32.52 -13.72 4.73
CA ALA A 138 -33.92 -13.90 4.35
C ALA A 138 -34.76 -14.45 5.53
N GLN A 139 -34.24 -15.43 6.26
CA GLN A 139 -34.91 -15.98 7.44
C GLN A 139 -35.04 -14.95 8.56
N ARG A 140 -33.98 -14.17 8.83
CA ARG A 140 -34.01 -13.09 9.82
C ARG A 140 -35.07 -12.05 9.47
N GLU A 141 -35.13 -11.63 8.22
CA GLU A 141 -36.10 -10.66 7.73
C GLU A 141 -37.56 -11.16 7.88
N SER A 142 -37.83 -12.41 7.48
CA SER A 142 -39.14 -13.05 7.66
C SER A 142 -39.57 -13.13 9.14
N ILE A 143 -38.66 -13.48 10.05
CA ILE A 143 -38.94 -13.53 11.49
C ILE A 143 -39.19 -12.11 12.04
N VAL A 144 -38.40 -11.11 11.63
CA VAL A 144 -38.59 -9.71 12.02
C VAL A 144 -39.97 -9.20 11.57
N ALA A 145 -40.35 -9.45 10.31
CA ALA A 145 -41.67 -9.11 9.79
C ALA A 145 -42.79 -9.82 10.57
N SER A 146 -42.61 -11.10 10.86
CA SER A 146 -43.53 -11.93 11.66
C SER A 146 -43.72 -11.47 13.12
N VAL A 147 -42.75 -10.74 13.69
CA VAL A 147 -42.85 -10.14 15.04
C VAL A 147 -43.54 -8.78 15.01
N LYS A 148 -43.43 -8.03 13.89
CA LYS A 148 -44.08 -6.73 13.69
C LYS A 148 -45.55 -6.84 13.23
N GLY A 149 -45.94 -7.92 12.54
CA GLY A 149 -47.27 -8.10 11.93
C GLY A 149 -48.41 -8.58 12.86
N LYS A 150 -49.66 -8.58 12.33
CA LYS A 150 -50.92 -8.87 13.05
C LYS A 150 -50.98 -10.26 13.73
N ALA A 151 -50.21 -11.25 13.25
CA ALA A 151 -50.11 -12.60 13.84
C ALA A 151 -49.43 -12.64 15.23
N GLY A 152 -48.85 -11.51 15.68
CA GLY A 152 -48.22 -11.34 17.00
C GLY A 152 -49.17 -10.95 18.14
N LYS A 153 -50.49 -10.82 17.90
CA LYS A 153 -51.47 -10.40 18.92
C LYS A 153 -51.65 -11.39 20.08
N SER A 154 -51.35 -12.68 19.85
CA SER A 154 -51.26 -13.69 20.92
C SER A 154 -49.93 -13.57 21.67
N GLY A 155 -49.99 -13.12 22.93
CA GLY A 155 -48.80 -12.86 23.77
C GLY A 155 -47.83 -14.05 23.87
N ARG A 156 -48.35 -15.29 23.90
CA ARG A 156 -47.56 -16.53 23.97
C ARG A 156 -46.80 -16.81 22.66
N ARG A 157 -47.45 -16.63 21.49
CA ARG A 157 -46.81 -16.79 20.17
C ARG A 157 -45.73 -15.73 19.91
N ARG A 158 -45.97 -14.48 20.31
CA ARG A 158 -44.99 -13.38 20.18
C ARG A 158 -43.73 -13.62 21.02
N ARG A 159 -43.88 -14.13 22.25
CA ARG A 159 -42.74 -14.48 23.13
C ARG A 159 -41.89 -15.63 22.54
N LYS A 160 -42.53 -16.68 22.00
CA LYS A 160 -41.84 -17.80 21.33
C LYS A 160 -41.06 -17.33 20.10
N ARG A 161 -41.67 -16.51 19.23
CA ARG A 161 -41.02 -15.93 18.03
C ARG A 161 -39.86 -14.99 18.37
N ARG A 162 -39.99 -14.13 19.39
CA ARG A 162 -38.88 -13.30 19.89
C ARG A 162 -37.73 -14.15 20.44
N ARG A 163 -38.01 -15.28 21.11
CA ARG A 163 -36.98 -16.23 21.59
C ARG A 163 -36.24 -16.87 20.42
N THR A 164 -36.96 -17.28 19.38
CA THR A 164 -36.37 -17.81 18.15
C THR A 164 -35.50 -16.76 17.45
N LEU A 165 -35.99 -15.52 17.29
CA LEU A 165 -35.21 -14.41 16.71
C LEU A 165 -33.92 -14.15 17.50
N ARG A 166 -34.00 -14.12 18.84
CA ARG A 166 -32.82 -13.95 19.71
C ARG A 166 -31.83 -15.13 19.61
N ARG A 167 -32.27 -16.32 19.21
CA ARG A 167 -31.39 -17.48 18.97
C ARG A 167 -30.68 -17.37 17.62
N TRP A 168 -31.40 -16.99 16.58
CA TRP A 168 -30.87 -16.82 15.22
C TRP A 168 -29.99 -15.58 15.05
N ALA A 169 -30.26 -14.51 15.79
CA ALA A 169 -29.47 -13.28 15.76
C ALA A 169 -28.10 -13.42 16.44
N ARG A 170 -27.86 -14.46 17.24
CA ARG A 170 -26.61 -14.62 18.00
C ARG A 170 -25.45 -15.20 17.19
N ASN A 171 -25.70 -15.79 16.02
CA ASN A 171 -24.65 -16.40 15.20
C ASN A 171 -24.94 -16.22 13.70
N PRO A 172 -24.59 -15.06 13.10
CA PRO A 172 -24.50 -14.97 11.65
C PRO A 172 -23.41 -15.92 11.12
N PRO A 173 -23.53 -16.43 9.89
CA PRO A 173 -22.46 -17.20 9.27
C PRO A 173 -21.22 -16.32 9.14
N ARG A 174 -20.10 -16.81 9.68
CA ARG A 174 -18.82 -16.09 9.69
C ARG A 174 -18.22 -16.08 8.29
N ARG A 175 -17.77 -14.90 7.86
CA ARG A 175 -17.04 -14.76 6.60
C ARG A 175 -15.73 -15.53 6.72
N PRO A 176 -15.32 -16.33 5.72
CA PRO A 176 -14.00 -16.93 5.70
C PRO A 176 -12.97 -15.81 5.78
N THR A 177 -12.06 -15.93 6.74
CA THR A 177 -10.95 -14.99 6.90
C THR A 177 -9.78 -15.51 6.09
N LEU A 178 -9.09 -14.64 5.37
CA LEU A 178 -7.75 -14.93 4.87
C LEU A 178 -6.86 -15.06 6.10
N THR A 179 -6.71 -16.27 6.63
CA THR A 179 -5.62 -16.54 7.56
C THR A 179 -4.35 -16.50 6.72
N ALA A 180 -3.53 -15.47 6.97
CA ALA A 180 -2.16 -15.50 6.49
C ALA A 180 -1.49 -16.78 7.05
N PRO A 181 -0.61 -17.43 6.27
CA PRO A 181 0.23 -18.50 6.80
C PRO A 181 1.11 -17.99 7.95
#